data_AF-A0A0F9GE23-F1
#
_entry.id   AF-A0A0F9GE23-F1
#
_cell.length_a   1.000
_cell.length_b   1.000
_cell.length_c   1.000
_cell.angle_alpha   90.00
_cell.angle_beta   90.00
_cell.angle_gamma   90.00
#
_symmetry.space_group_name_H-M   'P 1'
#
loop_
_entity.id
_entity.type
_entity.pdbx_description
1 polymer ?
#
loop_
_entity_poly.entity_id
_entity_poly.type
_entity_poly.pdbx_seq_one_letter_code
_entity_poly.pdbx_strand_id
1 'polypeptide(L)'
;MGKSGWHHDEETKKRIAGARKAYFADMSSDERATFGNKVSMGVKKTVDAMSGEERNQKFGHSETSKRFYREHPEVAIRISRALSETRRSLSLEDRGQWARNAAEACRVSPLRAMSYNDEWRQRISESVKLLWTDEKRREQGRRALEQWVQGRWGSKTLGHTRNNYPSNWEFIKIVIRERDGNACRLCGLDGVLHIHHINYDTFDCRWENLITLCDSHHARTNYDREYWQELLSGKIREEGEKVIA
;
A
#
# COMPACT_ATOMS: atom_id res chain seq x y z
N MET A 1 -13.83 0.26 -37.95
CA MET A 1 -13.05 0.04 -36.71
C MET A 1 -12.11 1.22 -36.51
N GLY A 2 -12.45 2.15 -35.62
CA GLY A 2 -11.65 3.36 -35.35
C GLY A 2 -10.54 3.09 -34.34
N LYS A 3 -9.31 3.52 -34.63
CA LYS A 3 -8.17 3.41 -33.70
C LYS A 3 -8.33 4.48 -32.61
N SER A 4 -8.52 4.06 -31.36
CA SER A 4 -8.50 4.96 -30.20
C SER A 4 -7.06 5.35 -29.87
N GLY A 5 -6.60 6.48 -30.41
CA GLY A 5 -5.36 7.11 -29.99
C GLY A 5 -5.57 7.87 -28.67
N TRP A 6 -4.65 7.72 -27.72
CA TRP A 6 -4.62 8.54 -26.52
C TRP A 6 -4.17 9.96 -26.91
N HIS A 7 -5.09 10.93 -26.80
CA HIS A 7 -4.76 12.33 -27.01
C HIS A 7 -4.38 12.96 -25.66
N HIS A 8 -3.11 13.33 -25.51
CA HIS A 8 -2.69 14.21 -24.42
C HIS A 8 -3.24 15.62 -24.64
N ASP A 9 -3.59 16.31 -23.56
CA ASP A 9 -3.90 17.74 -23.60
C ASP A 9 -2.63 18.56 -23.96
N GLU A 10 -2.84 19.81 -24.38
CA GLU A 10 -1.75 20.69 -24.85
C GLU A 10 -0.74 21.03 -23.74
N GLU A 11 -1.15 21.04 -22.47
CA GLU A 11 -0.24 21.30 -21.36
C GLU A 11 0.68 20.11 -21.10
N THR A 12 0.12 18.90 -21.11
CA THR A 12 0.88 17.64 -21.02
C THR A 12 1.87 17.52 -22.17
N LYS A 13 1.48 17.86 -23.41
CA LYS A 13 2.41 17.91 -24.55
C LYS A 13 3.57 18.88 -24.32
N LYS A 14 3.30 20.08 -23.80
CA LYS A 14 4.33 21.07 -23.47
C LYS A 14 5.30 20.58 -22.40
N ARG A 15 4.80 19.91 -21.35
CA ARG A 15 5.63 19.35 -20.27
C ARG A 15 6.54 18.23 -20.79
N ILE A 16 6.01 17.32 -21.60
CA ILE A 16 6.79 16.24 -22.22
C ILE A 16 7.88 16.83 -23.13
N ALA A 17 7.53 17.85 -23.94
CA ALA A 17 8.49 18.54 -24.79
C ALA A 17 9.60 19.23 -23.99
N GLY A 18 9.26 19.89 -22.88
CA GLY A 18 10.23 20.52 -21.98
C GLY A 18 11.18 19.52 -21.32
N ALA A 19 10.65 18.42 -20.78
CA ALA A 19 11.46 17.35 -20.19
C ALA A 19 12.40 16.70 -21.22
N ARG A 20 11.90 16.47 -22.44
CA ARG A 20 12.71 15.94 -23.55
C ARG A 20 13.82 16.91 -23.94
N LYS A 21 13.53 18.21 -24.01
CA LYS A 21 14.52 19.25 -24.31
C LYS A 21 15.62 19.32 -23.24
N ALA A 22 15.24 19.23 -21.96
CA ALA A 22 16.20 19.22 -20.85
C ALA A 22 17.08 17.96 -20.87
N TYR A 23 16.48 16.79 -21.12
CA TYR A 23 17.23 15.52 -21.19
C TYR A 23 18.29 15.51 -22.30
N PHE A 24 17.99 16.12 -23.45
CA PHE A 24 18.91 16.19 -24.58
C PHE A 24 19.82 17.42 -24.57
N ALA A 25 19.73 18.31 -23.57
CA ALA A 25 20.44 19.58 -23.56
C ALA A 25 21.96 19.40 -23.65
N ASP A 26 22.49 18.41 -22.92
CA ASP A 26 23.93 18.16 -22.82
C ASP A 26 24.43 17.10 -23.82
N MET A 27 23.54 16.54 -24.64
CA MET A 27 23.91 15.55 -25.66
C MET A 27 24.26 16.25 -26.97
N SER A 28 25.34 15.82 -27.61
CA SER A 28 25.70 16.22 -28.97
C SER A 28 24.64 15.74 -29.98
N SER A 29 24.63 16.36 -31.16
CA SER A 29 23.70 15.98 -32.24
C SER A 29 23.82 14.49 -32.62
N ASP A 30 25.04 13.96 -32.65
CA ASP A 30 25.31 12.57 -33.02
C ASP A 30 24.86 11.58 -31.94
N GLU A 31 24.99 11.95 -30.67
CA GLU A 31 24.47 11.16 -29.54
C GLU A 31 22.93 11.13 -29.55
N ARG A 32 22.28 12.25 -29.86
CA ARG A 32 20.81 12.31 -30.01
C ARG A 32 20.33 11.44 -31.18
N ALA A 33 21.03 11.50 -32.32
CA ALA A 33 20.71 10.70 -33.50
C ALA A 33 20.90 9.20 -33.23
N THR A 34 22.00 8.84 -32.56
CA THR A 34 22.30 7.45 -32.17
C THR A 34 21.28 6.91 -31.18
N PHE A 35 20.89 7.70 -30.17
CA PHE A 35 19.84 7.34 -29.21
C PHE A 35 18.49 7.16 -29.91
N GLY A 36 18.11 8.12 -30.76
CA GLY A 36 16.89 8.07 -31.55
C GLY A 36 16.81 6.82 -32.42
N ASN A 37 17.89 6.48 -33.12
CA ASN A 37 17.95 5.31 -34.00
C ASN A 37 17.94 3.98 -33.23
N LYS A 38 18.67 3.88 -32.10
CA LYS A 38 18.69 2.68 -31.26
C LYS A 38 17.32 2.40 -30.60
N VAL A 39 16.68 3.44 -30.06
CA VAL A 39 15.36 3.30 -29.42
C VAL A 39 14.27 3.06 -30.47
N SER A 40 14.29 3.80 -31.59
CA SER A 40 13.31 3.69 -32.67
C SER A 40 13.34 2.30 -33.33
N MET A 41 14.51 1.82 -33.77
CA MET A 41 14.55 0.56 -34.53
C MET A 41 14.35 -0.67 -33.65
N GLY A 42 14.84 -0.66 -32.40
CA GLY A 42 14.68 -1.77 -31.48
C GLY A 42 13.24 -1.91 -30.98
N VAL A 43 12.60 -0.79 -30.63
CA VAL A 43 11.24 -0.81 -30.08
C VAL A 43 10.21 -0.97 -31.19
N LYS A 44 10.32 -0.26 -32.32
CA LYS A 44 9.32 -0.31 -33.39
C LYS A 44 9.22 -1.68 -34.05
N LYS A 45 10.36 -2.31 -34.39
CA LYS A 45 10.38 -3.64 -35.01
C LYS A 45 9.82 -4.73 -34.08
N THR A 46 9.99 -4.55 -32.77
CA THR A 46 9.46 -5.46 -31.75
C THR A 46 7.98 -5.21 -31.49
N VAL A 47 7.54 -3.95 -31.43
CA VAL A 47 6.16 -3.55 -31.12
C VAL A 47 5.21 -3.79 -32.30
N ASP A 48 5.66 -3.56 -33.54
CA ASP A 48 4.84 -3.74 -34.75
C ASP A 48 4.61 -5.23 -35.08
N ALA A 49 5.50 -6.12 -34.60
CA ALA A 49 5.38 -7.58 -34.75
C ALA A 49 4.52 -8.25 -33.67
N MET A 50 4.06 -7.50 -32.66
CA MET A 50 3.37 -8.03 -31.49
C MET A 50 1.88 -7.67 -31.47
N SER A 51 1.07 -8.66 -31.12
CA SER A 51 -0.35 -8.45 -30.80
C SER A 51 -0.51 -7.48 -29.61
N GLY A 52 -1.71 -6.94 -29.43
CA GLY A 52 -2.00 -6.04 -28.31
C GLY A 52 -1.75 -6.70 -26.94
N GLU A 53 -2.01 -8.00 -26.84
CA GLU A 53 -1.85 -8.80 -25.63
C GLU A 53 -0.38 -9.09 -25.31
N GLU A 54 0.42 -9.46 -26.32
CA GLU A 54 1.87 -9.67 -26.15
C GLU A 54 2.59 -8.38 -25.78
N ARG A 55 2.16 -7.22 -26.30
CA ARG A 55 2.72 -5.91 -25.91
C ARG A 55 2.45 -5.62 -24.44
N ASN A 56 1.24 -5.92 -23.97
CA ASN A 56 0.89 -5.69 -22.58
C ASN A 56 1.67 -6.63 -21.63
N GLN A 57 1.88 -7.89 -22.05
CA GLN A 57 2.67 -8.87 -21.28
C GLN A 57 4.17 -8.52 -21.24
N LYS A 58 4.74 -7.99 -22.33
CA LYS A 58 6.19 -7.72 -22.42
C LYS A 58 6.59 -6.36 -21.83
N PHE A 59 5.74 -5.35 -21.96
CA PHE A 59 6.02 -3.99 -21.50
C PHE A 59 5.25 -3.61 -20.22
N GLY A 60 4.26 -4.41 -19.80
CA GLY A 60 3.67 -4.38 -18.47
C GLY A 60 4.64 -4.91 -17.42
N HIS A 61 5.59 -4.07 -17.01
CA HIS A 61 6.61 -4.36 -15.99
C HIS A 61 7.46 -5.61 -16.26
N SER A 62 8.31 -5.52 -17.29
CA SER A 62 9.36 -6.50 -17.53
C SER A 62 10.28 -6.64 -16.30
N GLU A 63 10.87 -7.82 -16.09
CA GLU A 63 11.89 -8.03 -15.05
C GLU A 63 13.06 -7.04 -15.18
N THR A 64 13.30 -6.51 -16.37
CA THR A 64 14.26 -5.43 -16.62
C THR A 64 13.89 -4.14 -15.88
N SER A 65 12.63 -3.71 -15.91
CA SER A 65 12.18 -2.54 -15.15
C SER A 65 12.26 -2.77 -13.65
N LYS A 66 11.89 -3.97 -13.17
CA LYS A 66 12.01 -4.31 -11.75
C LYS A 66 13.47 -4.37 -11.30
N ARG A 67 14.36 -4.93 -12.13
CA ARG A 67 15.80 -4.95 -11.89
C ARG A 67 16.39 -3.55 -11.84
N PHE A 68 16.03 -2.68 -12.79
CA PHE A 68 16.45 -1.28 -12.80
C PHE A 68 16.09 -0.56 -11.49
N TYR A 69 14.85 -0.68 -10.99
CA TYR A 69 14.48 -0.03 -9.73
C TYR A 69 15.13 -0.67 -8.49
N ARG A 70 15.55 -1.94 -8.56
CA ARG A 70 16.37 -2.57 -7.52
C ARG A 70 17.81 -2.04 -7.51
N GLU A 71 18.38 -1.84 -8.70
CA GLU A 71 19.75 -1.32 -8.87
C GLU A 71 19.82 0.21 -8.67
N HIS A 72 18.70 0.92 -8.85
CA HIS A 72 18.58 2.38 -8.76
C HIS A 72 17.40 2.83 -7.87
N PRO A 73 17.42 2.53 -6.55
CA PRO A 73 16.33 2.90 -5.64
C PRO A 73 16.13 4.42 -5.53
N GLU A 74 17.18 5.23 -5.74
CA GLU A 74 17.12 6.69 -5.75
C GLU A 74 16.21 7.22 -6.85
N VAL A 75 16.13 6.54 -8.00
CA VAL A 75 15.25 6.91 -9.11
C VAL A 75 13.79 6.67 -8.73
N ALA A 76 13.49 5.54 -8.08
CA ALA A 76 12.14 5.25 -7.57
C ALA A 76 11.70 6.28 -6.51
N ILE A 77 12.60 6.65 -5.60
CA ILE A 77 12.35 7.67 -4.57
C ILE A 77 12.08 9.04 -5.22
N ARG A 78 12.89 9.45 -6.22
CA ARG A 78 12.68 10.72 -6.93
C ARG A 78 11.35 10.76 -7.67
N ILE A 79 10.97 9.66 -8.34
CA ILE A 79 9.67 9.55 -9.01
C ILE A 79 8.53 9.64 -7.99
N SER A 80 8.61 8.90 -6.88
CA SER A 80 7.60 8.92 -5.81
C SER A 80 7.44 10.32 -5.19
N ARG A 81 8.56 11.02 -4.98
CA ARG A 81 8.56 12.40 -4.47
C ARG A 81 7.94 13.38 -5.46
N ALA A 82 8.33 13.32 -6.73
CA ALA A 82 7.76 14.16 -7.78
C ALA A 82 6.25 13.94 -7.96
N LEU A 83 5.78 12.69 -7.87
CA LEU A 83 4.35 12.36 -7.89
C LEU A 83 3.62 12.91 -6.66
N SER A 84 4.25 12.83 -5.47
CA SER A 84 3.68 13.36 -4.23
C SER A 84 3.59 14.89 -4.25
N GLU A 85 4.63 15.57 -4.75
CA GLU A 85 4.65 17.04 -4.91
C GLU A 85 3.61 17.49 -5.92
N THR A 86 3.50 16.80 -7.06
CA THR A 86 2.44 17.05 -8.05
C THR A 86 1.05 16.84 -7.45
N ARG A 87 0.85 15.77 -6.66
CA ARG A 87 -0.44 15.52 -5.98
C ARG A 87 -0.78 16.63 -4.98
N ARG A 88 0.21 17.18 -4.27
CA ARG A 88 0.01 18.28 -3.31
C ARG A 88 -0.34 19.60 -3.99
N SER A 89 0.15 19.87 -5.20
CA SER A 89 -0.20 21.09 -5.94
C SER A 89 -1.58 21.06 -6.58
N LEU A 90 -2.23 19.89 -6.66
CA LEU A 90 -3.59 19.76 -7.20
C LEU A 90 -4.65 20.25 -6.21
N SER A 91 -5.74 20.81 -6.76
CA SER A 91 -6.97 21.10 -6.01
C SER A 91 -7.58 19.83 -5.43
N LEU A 92 -8.48 19.94 -4.45
CA LEU A 92 -9.13 18.77 -3.86
C LEU A 92 -9.93 17.94 -4.89
N GLU A 93 -10.59 18.62 -5.82
CA GLU A 93 -11.34 17.98 -6.91
C GLU A 93 -10.42 17.25 -7.89
N ASP A 94 -9.31 17.89 -8.27
CA ASP A 94 -8.30 17.30 -9.16
C ASP A 94 -7.56 16.13 -8.51
N ARG A 95 -7.32 16.16 -7.19
CA ARG A 95 -6.78 15.01 -6.45
C ARG A 95 -7.73 13.82 -6.51
N GLY A 96 -9.04 14.08 -6.40
CA GLY A 96 -10.08 13.06 -6.57
C GLY A 96 -10.06 12.46 -7.97
N GLN A 97 -9.98 13.30 -9.01
CA GLN A 97 -9.91 12.82 -10.39
C GLN A 97 -8.60 12.08 -10.70
N TRP A 98 -7.46 12.57 -10.19
CA TRP A 98 -6.16 11.90 -10.31
C TRP A 98 -6.18 10.52 -9.65
N ALA A 99 -6.77 10.39 -8.46
CA ALA A 99 -6.91 9.10 -7.78
C ALA A 99 -7.80 8.13 -8.57
N ARG A 100 -8.92 8.61 -9.13
CA ARG A 100 -9.79 7.80 -10.01
C ARG A 100 -9.05 7.33 -11.26
N ASN A 101 -8.32 8.22 -11.92
CA ASN A 101 -7.54 7.90 -13.12
C ASN A 101 -6.38 6.94 -12.81
N ALA A 102 -5.71 7.10 -11.66
CA ALA A 102 -4.67 6.18 -11.22
C ALA A 102 -5.24 4.81 -10.86
N ALA A 103 -6.41 4.75 -10.22
CA ALA A 103 -7.11 3.50 -9.94
C ALA A 103 -7.55 2.80 -11.23
N GLU A 104 -8.08 3.55 -12.21
CA GLU A 104 -8.44 3.04 -13.53
C GLU A 104 -7.21 2.52 -14.30
N ALA A 105 -6.10 3.27 -14.28
CA ALA A 105 -4.83 2.83 -14.86
C ALA A 105 -4.22 1.61 -14.14
N CYS A 106 -4.55 1.39 -12.87
CA CYS A 106 -4.18 0.17 -12.15
C CYS A 106 -5.08 -1.03 -12.48
N ARG A 107 -6.30 -0.83 -13.02
CA ARG A 107 -7.18 -1.94 -13.46
C ARG A 107 -6.62 -2.73 -14.65
N VAL A 108 -5.61 -2.19 -15.35
CA VAL A 108 -4.93 -2.85 -16.47
C VAL A 108 -3.69 -3.66 -16.07
N SER A 109 -3.33 -3.69 -14.78
CA SER A 109 -2.18 -4.46 -14.25
C SER A 109 -2.66 -5.61 -13.33
N PRO A 110 -2.60 -6.88 -13.79
CA PRO A 110 -3.22 -8.01 -13.09
C PRO A 110 -2.65 -8.30 -11.69
N LEU A 111 -1.41 -7.90 -11.40
CA LEU A 111 -0.69 -8.37 -10.21
C LEU A 111 -0.72 -7.41 -9.01
N ARG A 112 -1.35 -6.23 -9.13
CA ARG A 112 -1.71 -5.39 -7.97
C ARG A 112 -3.21 -5.37 -7.68
N ALA A 113 -4.03 -5.76 -8.65
CA ALA A 113 -5.48 -5.93 -8.47
C ALA A 113 -5.87 -7.24 -7.76
N MET A 114 -4.94 -8.19 -7.60
CA MET A 114 -5.18 -9.41 -6.81
C MET A 114 -5.14 -9.18 -5.29
N SER A 115 -4.68 -8.01 -4.81
CA SER A 115 -4.87 -7.63 -3.40
C SER A 115 -6.09 -6.72 -3.28
N TYR A 116 -7.23 -7.36 -3.02
CA TYR A 116 -8.47 -6.75 -2.54
C TYR A 116 -9.35 -6.11 -3.62
N ASN A 117 -10.01 -6.95 -4.42
CA ASN A 117 -11.22 -6.53 -5.13
C ASN A 117 -12.31 -6.13 -4.11
N ASP A 118 -13.26 -5.29 -4.53
CA ASP A 118 -14.29 -4.75 -3.64
C ASP A 118 -15.17 -5.86 -3.04
N GLU A 119 -15.32 -6.99 -3.75
CA GLU A 119 -15.98 -8.19 -3.26
C GLU A 119 -15.25 -8.81 -2.06
N TRP A 120 -13.90 -8.89 -2.09
CA TRP A 120 -13.11 -9.40 -0.97
C TRP A 120 -13.14 -8.44 0.23
N ARG A 121 -13.09 -7.11 -0.01
CA ARG A 121 -13.28 -6.10 1.04
C ARG A 121 -14.68 -6.20 1.66
N GLN A 122 -15.69 -6.40 0.83
CA GLN A 122 -17.06 -6.60 1.29
C GLN A 122 -17.18 -7.89 2.10
N ARG A 123 -16.58 -8.99 1.65
CA ARG A 123 -16.57 -10.27 2.38
C ARG A 123 -15.82 -10.18 3.71
N ILE A 124 -14.69 -9.44 3.78
CA ILE A 124 -14.03 -9.15 5.05
C ILE A 124 -14.91 -8.27 5.92
N SER A 125 -15.44 -7.17 5.39
CA SER A 125 -16.31 -6.26 6.14
C SER A 125 -17.53 -6.98 6.70
N GLU A 126 -18.17 -7.85 5.91
CA GLU A 126 -19.28 -8.70 6.33
C GLU A 126 -18.84 -9.77 7.34
N SER A 127 -17.67 -10.40 7.14
CA SER A 127 -17.12 -11.38 8.10
C SER A 127 -16.76 -10.73 9.43
N VAL A 128 -16.24 -9.51 9.40
CA VAL A 128 -15.97 -8.66 10.57
C VAL A 128 -17.30 -8.24 11.20
N LYS A 129 -18.27 -7.71 10.47
CA LYS A 129 -19.61 -7.39 11.01
C LYS A 129 -20.29 -8.61 11.67
N LEU A 130 -20.16 -9.79 11.06
CA LEU A 130 -20.66 -11.05 11.62
C LEU A 130 -19.90 -11.48 12.87
N LEU A 131 -18.58 -11.29 12.92
CA LEU A 131 -17.79 -11.52 14.14
C LEU A 131 -18.25 -10.62 15.31
N TRP A 132 -18.82 -9.44 15.02
CA TRP A 132 -19.19 -8.45 16.02
C TRP A 132 -20.65 -8.58 16.49
N THR A 133 -21.56 -8.99 15.59
CA THR A 133 -22.99 -9.15 15.91
C THR A 133 -23.35 -10.54 16.44
N ASP A 134 -22.62 -11.59 16.06
CA ASP A 134 -22.94 -12.97 16.43
C ASP A 134 -22.34 -13.37 17.79
N GLU A 135 -23.21 -13.49 18.81
CA GLU A 135 -22.91 -13.96 20.16
C GLU A 135 -22.11 -15.28 20.17
N LYS A 136 -22.42 -16.21 19.24
CA LYS A 136 -21.71 -17.50 19.14
C LYS A 136 -20.27 -17.32 18.64
N ARG A 137 -20.02 -16.37 17.74
CA ARG A 137 -18.66 -16.09 17.24
C ARG A 137 -17.83 -15.33 18.28
N ARG A 138 -18.44 -14.41 19.04
CA ARG A 138 -17.79 -13.79 20.21
C ARG A 138 -17.41 -14.83 21.25
N GLU A 139 -18.31 -15.77 21.52
CA GLU A 139 -18.05 -16.89 22.44
C GLU A 139 -16.97 -17.86 21.92
N GLN A 140 -16.96 -18.16 20.62
CA GLN A 140 -15.87 -18.95 20.00
C GLN A 140 -14.53 -18.23 20.07
N GLY A 141 -14.49 -16.91 19.84
CA GLY A 141 -13.31 -16.08 20.01
C GLY A 141 -12.81 -16.08 21.46
N ARG A 142 -13.71 -15.92 22.43
CA ARG A 142 -13.41 -16.03 23.86
C ARG A 142 -12.85 -17.40 24.22
N ARG A 143 -13.46 -18.48 23.75
CA ARG A 143 -12.99 -19.86 24.00
C ARG A 143 -11.64 -20.15 23.35
N ALA A 144 -11.42 -19.68 22.13
CA ALA A 144 -10.13 -19.82 21.46
C ALA A 144 -9.04 -19.05 22.21
N LEU A 145 -9.34 -17.84 22.67
CA LEU A 145 -8.45 -17.03 23.51
C LEU A 145 -8.20 -17.70 24.87
N GLU A 146 -9.22 -18.24 25.52
CA GLU A 146 -9.12 -18.94 26.81
C GLU A 146 -8.30 -20.24 26.69
N GLN A 147 -8.48 -21.02 25.61
CA GLN A 147 -7.65 -22.18 25.29
C GLN A 147 -6.19 -21.80 25.01
N TRP A 148 -5.97 -20.63 24.43
CA TRP A 148 -4.65 -20.07 24.16
C TRP A 148 -3.96 -19.60 25.45
N VAL A 149 -4.68 -18.87 26.32
CA VAL A 149 -4.21 -18.41 27.64
C VAL A 149 -3.90 -19.58 28.58
N GLN A 150 -4.63 -20.69 28.50
CA GLN A 150 -4.37 -21.91 29.28
C GLN A 150 -3.15 -22.72 28.79
N GLY A 151 -2.36 -22.19 27.85
CA GLY A 151 -1.13 -22.82 27.36
C GLY A 151 -1.34 -24.09 26.54
N ARG A 152 -2.60 -24.46 26.23
CA ARG A 152 -2.93 -25.70 25.52
C ARG A 152 -2.65 -25.61 24.00
N TRP A 153 -2.47 -24.40 23.48
CA TRP A 153 -1.98 -24.09 22.12
C TRP A 153 -0.64 -23.35 22.10
N GLY A 154 0.06 -23.33 23.25
CA GLY A 154 1.41 -22.80 23.40
C GLY A 154 2.47 -23.88 23.26
N SER A 155 2.45 -24.67 22.18
CA SER A 155 3.59 -25.54 21.89
C SER A 155 4.66 -24.73 21.17
N LYS A 156 5.80 -24.55 21.83
CA LYS A 156 7.08 -24.02 21.30
C LYS A 156 7.56 -24.67 19.98
N THR A 157 6.80 -25.56 19.35
CA THR A 157 7.24 -26.42 18.24
C THR A 157 6.40 -26.36 16.98
N LEU A 158 5.33 -25.55 16.90
CA LEU A 158 4.48 -25.53 15.69
C LEU A 158 4.23 -24.12 15.15
N GLY A 159 5.03 -23.73 14.15
CA GLY A 159 4.60 -22.75 13.16
C GLY A 159 4.83 -21.27 13.48
N HIS A 160 5.78 -20.94 14.37
CA HIS A 160 6.24 -19.56 14.47
C HIS A 160 7.02 -19.20 13.20
N THR A 161 6.59 -18.15 12.51
CA THR A 161 7.50 -17.45 11.59
C THR A 161 8.70 -16.95 12.39
N ARG A 162 9.83 -16.64 11.73
CA ARG A 162 11.06 -16.10 12.36
C ARG A 162 10.84 -14.89 13.29
N ASN A 163 9.64 -14.32 13.30
CA ASN A 163 9.25 -13.09 13.98
C ASN A 163 8.22 -13.28 15.13
N ASN A 164 7.97 -14.48 15.65
CA ASN A 164 7.09 -14.74 16.81
C ASN A 164 5.59 -14.36 16.66
N TYR A 165 5.09 -14.14 15.44
CA TYR A 165 3.67 -13.82 15.23
C TYR A 165 2.81 -15.04 14.87
N PRO A 166 1.50 -15.02 15.16
CA PRO A 166 0.59 -16.07 14.72
C PRO A 166 0.44 -16.07 13.19
N SER A 167 0.01 -17.21 12.63
CA SER A 167 -0.10 -17.40 11.17
C SER A 167 -1.10 -16.46 10.49
N ASN A 168 -2.07 -15.91 11.24
CA ASN A 168 -3.08 -14.96 10.77
C ASN A 168 -2.67 -13.48 10.95
N TRP A 169 -1.41 -13.17 11.28
CA TRP A 169 -0.96 -11.80 11.55
C TRP A 169 -1.23 -10.82 10.41
N GLU A 170 -1.07 -11.25 9.15
CA GLU A 170 -1.39 -10.39 7.99
C GLU A 170 -2.86 -9.96 7.96
N PHE A 171 -3.78 -10.85 8.32
CA PHE A 171 -5.21 -10.53 8.44
C PHE A 171 -5.49 -9.57 9.59
N ILE A 172 -4.88 -9.81 10.76
CA ILE A 172 -5.00 -8.93 11.93
C ILE A 172 -4.57 -7.50 11.58
N LYS A 173 -3.46 -7.33 10.85
CA LYS A 173 -3.00 -6.00 10.42
C LYS A 173 -4.01 -5.25 9.55
N ILE A 174 -4.74 -5.95 8.69
CA ILE A 174 -5.76 -5.33 7.83
C ILE A 174 -6.92 -4.84 8.69
N VAL A 175 -7.46 -5.71 9.55
CA VAL A 175 -8.60 -5.38 10.41
C VAL A 175 -8.28 -4.21 11.34
N ILE A 176 -7.10 -4.19 11.96
CA ILE A 176 -6.69 -3.08 12.85
C ILE A 176 -6.50 -1.77 12.08
N ARG A 177 -5.92 -1.80 10.86
CA ARG A 177 -5.80 -0.59 10.03
C ARG A 177 -7.16 -0.07 9.58
N GLU A 178 -8.07 -0.95 9.18
CA GLU A 178 -9.43 -0.55 8.78
C GLU A 178 -10.18 0.10 9.95
N ARG A 179 -10.12 -0.50 11.14
CA ARG A 179 -10.64 0.08 12.38
C ARG A 179 -10.09 1.48 12.63
N ASP A 180 -8.79 1.66 12.40
CA ASP A 180 -8.07 2.91 12.64
C ASP A 180 -8.17 3.91 11.48
N GLY A 181 -9.05 3.67 10.51
CA GLY A 181 -9.28 4.58 9.37
C GLY A 181 -8.11 4.65 8.39
N ASN A 182 -7.25 3.62 8.35
CA ASN A 182 -5.99 3.59 7.59
C ASN A 182 -5.11 4.81 7.86
N ALA A 183 -5.07 5.25 9.12
CA ALA A 183 -4.27 6.38 9.57
C ALA A 183 -3.63 6.10 10.94
N CYS A 184 -2.57 6.85 11.24
CA CYS A 184 -1.96 6.85 12.57
C CYS A 184 -2.94 7.37 13.61
N ARG A 185 -3.12 6.63 14.70
CA ARG A 185 -4.06 6.97 15.76
C ARG A 185 -3.66 8.14 16.66
N LEU A 186 -2.41 8.58 16.56
CA LEU A 186 -1.92 9.75 17.29
C LEU A 186 -1.93 11.04 16.46
N CYS A 187 -1.71 10.96 15.14
CA CYS A 187 -1.54 12.15 14.30
C CYS A 187 -2.36 12.18 13.01
N GLY A 188 -3.09 11.12 12.68
CA GLY A 188 -3.93 11.05 11.48
C GLY A 188 -3.20 10.89 10.15
N LEU A 189 -1.87 10.72 10.14
CA LEU A 189 -1.11 10.50 8.90
C LEU A 189 -1.39 9.11 8.30
N ASP A 190 -1.54 9.04 6.98
CA ASP A 190 -1.93 7.86 6.18
C ASP A 190 -0.75 7.21 5.41
N GLY A 191 0.48 7.42 5.89
CA GLY A 191 1.72 6.97 5.24
C GLY A 191 2.10 5.51 5.51
N VAL A 192 3.38 5.27 5.84
CA VAL A 192 3.82 3.93 6.28
C VAL A 192 3.28 3.67 7.69
N LEU A 193 2.40 2.67 7.80
CA LEU A 193 1.68 2.34 9.03
C LEU A 193 2.10 0.99 9.60
N HIS A 194 2.33 0.96 10.90
CA HIS A 194 2.69 -0.19 11.70
C HIS A 194 1.60 -0.51 12.71
N ILE A 195 1.42 -1.79 13.03
CA ILE A 195 0.59 -2.21 14.16
C ILE A 195 1.50 -2.38 15.36
N HIS A 196 1.21 -1.61 16.41
CA HIS A 196 1.93 -1.64 17.68
C HIS A 196 1.14 -2.45 18.71
N HIS A 197 1.84 -3.25 19.52
CA HIS A 197 1.27 -3.92 20.69
C HIS A 197 1.43 -2.99 21.89
N ILE A 198 0.33 -2.48 22.42
CA ILE A 198 0.32 -1.49 23.50
C ILE A 198 1.07 -2.04 24.73
N ASN A 199 0.85 -3.29 25.10
CA ASN A 199 1.53 -3.94 26.22
C ASN A 199 2.94 -4.49 25.90
N TYR A 200 3.45 -4.30 24.69
CA TYR A 200 4.72 -4.84 24.19
C TYR A 200 4.84 -6.37 24.19
N ASP A 201 3.74 -7.10 24.41
CA ASP A 201 3.68 -8.55 24.26
C ASP A 201 3.25 -8.89 22.82
N THR A 202 4.18 -9.42 22.02
CA THR A 202 3.94 -9.81 20.62
C THR A 202 2.97 -10.98 20.46
N PHE A 203 2.65 -11.66 21.55
CA PHE A 203 1.71 -12.77 21.57
C PHE A 203 0.28 -12.31 21.89
N ASP A 204 0.12 -11.15 22.52
CA ASP A 204 -1.20 -10.59 22.84
C ASP A 204 -1.79 -9.82 21.65
N CYS A 205 -2.38 -10.58 20.72
CA CYS A 205 -3.03 -10.04 19.53
C CYS A 205 -4.50 -9.62 19.74
N ARG A 206 -4.94 -9.37 20.98
CA ARG A 206 -6.30 -8.88 21.25
C ARG A 206 -6.50 -7.49 20.67
N TRP A 207 -7.71 -7.19 20.18
CA TRP A 207 -7.96 -5.95 19.42
C TRP A 207 -7.70 -4.70 20.26
N GLU A 208 -8.00 -4.75 21.57
CA GLU A 208 -7.77 -3.65 22.52
C GLU A 208 -6.29 -3.37 22.75
N ASN A 209 -5.42 -4.35 22.49
CA ASN A 209 -3.98 -4.23 22.69
C ASN A 209 -3.24 -3.81 21.41
N LEU A 210 -3.92 -3.68 20.28
CA LEU A 210 -3.32 -3.33 19.00
C LEU A 210 -3.72 -1.93 18.56
N ILE A 211 -2.76 -1.15 18.06
CA ILE A 211 -3.01 0.20 17.55
C ILE A 211 -2.16 0.54 16.32
N THR A 212 -2.74 1.24 15.35
CA THR A 212 -2.05 1.66 14.14
C THR A 212 -1.29 2.97 14.38
N LEU A 213 0.02 2.95 14.15
CA LEU A 213 0.92 4.10 14.29
C LEU A 213 1.70 4.36 13.00
N CYS A 214 2.04 5.61 12.71
CA CYS A 214 3.05 5.91 11.70
C CYS A 214 4.45 5.58 12.23
N ASP A 215 5.43 5.45 11.32
CA ASP A 215 6.82 5.12 11.65
C ASP A 215 7.42 6.00 12.77
N SER A 216 7.21 7.32 12.72
CA SER A 216 7.71 8.25 13.74
C SER A 216 7.12 7.97 15.14
N HIS A 217 5.81 7.73 15.26
CA HIS A 217 5.20 7.42 16.54
C HIS A 217 5.55 6.00 17.01
N HIS A 218 5.62 5.04 16.10
CA HIS A 218 6.04 3.67 16.40
C HIS A 218 7.48 3.61 16.93
N ALA A 219 8.38 4.45 16.40
CA ALA A 219 9.74 4.54 16.93
C ALA A 219 9.76 5.14 18.34
N ARG A 220 8.92 6.16 18.60
CA ARG A 220 8.84 6.85 19.89
C ARG A 220 8.30 5.98 21.02
N THR A 221 7.42 5.02 20.71
CA THR A 221 6.92 4.09 21.72
C THR A 221 7.99 3.15 22.26
N ASN A 222 9.21 3.10 21.71
CA ASN A 222 10.24 2.20 22.25
C ASN A 222 10.92 2.71 23.53
N TYR A 223 10.76 3.99 23.88
CA TYR A 223 11.24 4.59 25.13
C TYR A 223 10.06 4.85 26.07
N ASP A 224 10.27 4.79 27.39
CA ASP A 224 9.24 5.12 28.40
C ASP A 224 7.91 4.36 28.21
N ARG A 225 7.99 3.03 28.28
CA ARG A 225 6.89 2.13 27.91
C ARG A 225 5.64 2.33 28.77
N GLU A 226 5.81 2.63 30.04
CA GLU A 226 4.71 2.84 30.98
C GLU A 226 3.85 4.05 30.56
N TYR A 227 4.50 5.17 30.24
CA TYR A 227 3.83 6.36 29.72
C TYR A 227 3.05 6.06 28.42
N TRP A 228 3.66 5.37 27.46
CA TRP A 228 3.00 5.04 26.20
C TRP A 228 1.87 4.02 26.36
N GLN A 229 2.04 3.02 27.23
CA GLN A 229 0.98 2.08 27.57
C GLN A 229 -0.27 2.82 28.06
N GLU A 230 -0.09 3.75 28.99
CA GLU A 230 -1.20 4.54 29.53
C GLU A 230 -1.86 5.41 28.45
N LEU A 231 -1.05 6.18 27.71
CA LEU A 231 -1.52 7.09 26.65
C LEU A 231 -2.29 6.34 25.55
N LEU A 232 -1.72 5.26 25.02
CA LEU A 232 -2.33 4.50 23.92
C LEU A 232 -3.58 3.74 24.38
N SER A 233 -3.56 3.20 25.60
CA SER A 233 -4.75 2.58 26.20
C SER A 233 -5.88 3.61 26.40
N GLY A 234 -5.53 4.85 26.76
CA GLY A 234 -6.48 5.98 26.80
C GLY A 234 -7.11 6.24 25.43
N LYS A 235 -6.30 6.27 24.37
CA LYS A 235 -6.77 6.52 22.99
C LYS A 235 -7.73 5.45 22.45
N ILE A 236 -7.56 4.19 22.83
CA ILE A 236 -8.50 3.12 22.45
C ILE A 236 -9.83 3.27 23.20
N ARG A 237 -9.79 3.65 24.50
CA ARG A 237 -10.99 3.82 25.34
C ARG A 237 -11.86 5.01 24.93
N GLU A 238 -11.24 6.18 24.69
CA GLU A 238 -11.92 7.43 24.30
C GLU A 238 -12.84 7.26 23.08
N GLU A 239 -12.56 6.30 22.19
CA GLU A 239 -13.35 6.08 20.99
C GLU A 239 -14.38 4.96 21.11
N GLY A 240 -14.15 3.98 21.99
CA GLY A 240 -15.19 3.01 22.33
C GLY A 240 -16.43 3.69 22.90
N GLU A 241 -16.24 4.77 23.68
CA GLU A 241 -17.32 5.56 24.27
C GLU A 241 -18.10 6.38 23.22
N LYS A 242 -17.42 6.91 22.20
CA LYS A 242 -18.06 7.68 21.11
C LYS A 242 -18.95 6.86 20.19
N VAL A 243 -18.76 5.54 20.15
CA VAL A 243 -19.58 4.65 19.32
C VAL A 243 -20.91 4.29 20.02
N ILE A 244 -20.97 4.44 21.35
CA ILE A 244 -22.13 4.06 22.17
C ILE A 244 -23.04 5.27 22.47
N ALA A 245 -22.49 6.49 22.45
CA ALA A 245 -23.22 7.75 22.65
C ALA A 245 -23.93 8.23 21.37
#